data_AF-A0AB33K7K2-F1
#
_entry.id   AF-A0AB33K7K2-F1
#
_cell.length_a   1.000
_cell.length_b   1.000
_cell.length_c   1.000
_cell.angle_alpha   90.00
_cell.angle_beta   90.00
_cell.angle_gamma   90.00
#
_symmetry.space_group_name_H-M   'P 1'
#
loop_
_entity.id
_entity.type
_entity.pdbx_description
1 polymer ?
#
loop_
_entity_poly.entity_id
_entity_poly.type
_entity_poly.pdbx_seq_one_letter_code
_entity_poly.pdbx_strand_id
1 'polypeptide(L)'
;MTASGGRPPRPWWRKPKMLALLTGVVVAAAVLTVVLTTQGHHDSGTKTEAAPQVALQPVAAQGPDPFTGSVAVGTTASAASASVGSASATGTDGRPVQGSDPGLYGGSQQVASCDVPRLIEFLNANPDKAKAWATVEGIDPAAIGDYLRSLTSVVLRVDTRVTNHGFANGVATPYQAVLQSGSAVLIDARGVPRVRCACGNPLLPPVLSATPPAYSGTPWPGFKEQNVVAVSPAPSPLKDLVVVDPSSGQSYSHQVSGSPSVPPSGSRSGSAPASGPASGSAPGSAPASGPASGPASGPGSASKGGSSAPSAGTSSGALLGSGSKSADTGPSGEADASP
;
A
#
# COMPACT_ATOMS: atom_id res chain seq x y z
N MET A 1 22.06 -41.87 -93.44
CA MET A 1 20.79 -42.17 -92.73
C MET A 1 21.00 -41.93 -91.25
N THR A 2 20.01 -41.40 -90.53
CA THR A 2 20.13 -40.95 -89.14
C THR A 2 19.83 -42.05 -88.13
N ALA A 3 20.71 -42.29 -87.16
CA ALA A 3 20.49 -43.22 -86.05
C ALA A 3 20.15 -42.44 -84.75
N SER A 4 18.91 -42.54 -84.29
CA SER A 4 18.44 -41.85 -83.08
C SER A 4 18.77 -42.64 -81.81
N GLY A 5 19.59 -42.07 -80.92
CA GLY A 5 19.92 -42.68 -79.63
C GLY A 5 18.79 -42.55 -78.61
N GLY A 6 18.13 -43.66 -78.27
CA GLY A 6 17.14 -43.71 -77.18
C GLY A 6 17.77 -43.57 -75.80
N ARG A 7 17.19 -42.73 -74.92
CA ARG A 7 17.63 -42.62 -73.51
C ARG A 7 17.08 -43.78 -72.66
N PRO A 8 17.86 -44.29 -71.68
CA PRO A 8 17.36 -45.25 -70.72
C PRO A 8 16.31 -44.62 -69.77
N PRO A 9 15.37 -45.41 -69.23
CA PRO A 9 14.33 -44.93 -68.33
C PRO A 9 14.93 -44.41 -67.01
N ARG A 10 14.38 -43.31 -66.49
CA ARG A 10 14.81 -42.72 -65.21
C ARG A 10 14.27 -43.55 -64.03
N PRO A 11 15.09 -43.84 -63.00
CA PRO A 11 14.65 -44.63 -61.86
C PRO A 11 13.64 -43.86 -60.99
N TRP A 12 12.63 -44.59 -60.52
CA TRP A 12 11.33 -44.07 -60.06
C TRP A 12 11.35 -43.20 -58.78
N TRP A 13 12.42 -43.27 -57.99
CA TRP A 13 12.55 -42.67 -56.66
C TRP A 13 12.55 -41.13 -56.64
N ARG A 14 12.84 -40.44 -57.76
CA ARG A 14 12.91 -38.97 -57.80
C ARG A 14 11.56 -38.31 -58.12
N LYS A 15 10.60 -38.42 -57.18
CA LYS A 15 9.41 -37.55 -57.11
C LYS A 15 9.38 -36.83 -55.75
N PRO A 16 9.39 -35.48 -55.70
CA PRO A 16 9.57 -34.75 -54.44
C PRO A 16 8.46 -34.99 -53.40
N LYS A 17 7.24 -35.32 -53.87
CA LYS A 17 6.09 -35.65 -53.00
C LYS A 17 6.31 -36.92 -52.15
N MET A 18 7.11 -37.88 -52.59
CA MET A 18 7.45 -39.09 -51.80
C MET A 18 8.43 -38.75 -50.67
N LEU A 19 9.42 -37.90 -50.94
CA LEU A 19 10.42 -37.52 -49.94
C LEU A 19 9.79 -36.72 -48.78
N ALA A 20 8.87 -35.80 -49.11
CA ALA A 20 8.13 -35.01 -48.13
C ALA A 20 7.20 -35.86 -47.22
N LEU A 21 6.62 -36.94 -47.74
CA LEU A 21 5.81 -37.87 -46.95
C LEU A 21 6.67 -38.68 -45.96
N LEU A 22 7.84 -39.16 -46.40
CA LEU A 22 8.75 -39.90 -45.52
C LEU A 22 9.32 -39.01 -44.41
N THR A 23 9.71 -37.76 -44.70
CA THR A 23 10.13 -36.82 -43.64
C THR A 23 8.97 -36.46 -42.70
N GLY A 24 7.76 -36.28 -43.23
CA GLY A 24 6.55 -36.03 -42.42
C GLY A 24 6.25 -37.15 -41.42
N VAL A 25 6.33 -38.42 -41.85
CA VAL A 25 6.10 -39.57 -40.97
C VAL A 25 7.19 -39.71 -39.91
N VAL A 26 8.47 -39.49 -40.25
CA VAL A 26 9.57 -39.54 -39.27
C VAL A 26 9.45 -38.42 -38.23
N VAL A 27 9.11 -37.20 -38.64
CA VAL A 27 8.88 -36.08 -37.71
C VAL A 27 7.64 -36.34 -36.84
N ALA A 28 6.54 -36.84 -37.40
CA ALA A 28 5.35 -37.19 -36.63
C ALA A 28 5.63 -38.30 -35.60
N ALA A 29 6.41 -39.33 -35.96
CA ALA A 29 6.83 -40.38 -35.03
C ALA A 29 7.74 -39.85 -33.92
N ALA A 30 8.69 -38.97 -34.23
CA ALA A 30 9.59 -38.35 -33.25
C ALA A 30 8.85 -37.38 -32.30
N VAL A 31 7.89 -36.60 -32.80
CA VAL A 31 7.03 -35.76 -31.96
C VAL A 31 6.13 -36.64 -31.08
N LEU A 32 5.57 -37.73 -31.61
CA LEU A 32 4.74 -38.64 -30.84
C LEU A 32 5.54 -39.36 -29.72
N THR A 33 6.78 -39.76 -29.96
CA THR A 33 7.62 -40.34 -28.90
C THR A 33 8.05 -39.30 -27.86
N VAL A 34 8.31 -38.05 -28.24
CA VAL A 34 8.54 -36.95 -27.28
C VAL A 34 7.29 -36.65 -26.43
N VAL A 35 6.09 -36.63 -27.04
CA VAL A 35 4.82 -36.42 -26.31
C VAL A 35 4.49 -37.59 -25.39
N LEU A 36 4.76 -38.83 -25.80
CA LEU A 36 4.51 -40.02 -24.96
C LEU A 36 5.55 -40.20 -23.84
N THR A 37 6.83 -39.83 -24.07
CA THR A 37 7.84 -39.89 -23.01
C THR A 37 7.72 -38.73 -22.01
N THR A 38 7.19 -37.57 -22.41
CA THR A 38 6.87 -36.47 -21.48
C THR A 38 5.60 -36.71 -20.66
N GLN A 39 4.80 -37.75 -20.98
CA GLN A 39 3.70 -38.26 -20.15
C GLN A 39 4.08 -39.55 -19.39
N GLY A 40 5.38 -39.86 -19.33
CA GLY A 40 5.91 -41.18 -18.95
C GLY A 40 6.23 -41.45 -17.48
N HIS A 41 5.85 -40.60 -16.51
CA HIS A 41 5.79 -40.97 -15.09
C HIS A 41 4.75 -40.15 -14.32
N HIS A 42 3.63 -40.80 -13.96
CA HIS A 42 2.78 -40.35 -12.87
C HIS A 42 3.34 -40.88 -11.56
N ASP A 43 4.43 -40.28 -11.09
CA ASP A 43 4.81 -40.37 -9.69
C ASP A 43 3.67 -39.79 -8.85
N SER A 44 2.94 -40.66 -8.16
CA SER A 44 1.95 -40.28 -7.14
C SER A 44 2.61 -39.77 -5.86
N GLY A 45 3.76 -39.09 -5.99
CA GLY A 45 4.33 -38.28 -4.93
C GLY A 45 3.38 -37.12 -4.65
N THR A 46 2.90 -37.02 -3.42
CA THR A 46 2.16 -35.85 -2.95
C THR A 46 3.06 -34.63 -3.07
N LYS A 47 2.88 -33.84 -4.14
CA LYS A 47 3.52 -32.55 -4.31
C LYS A 47 3.07 -31.64 -3.17
N THR A 48 3.85 -31.59 -2.10
CA THR A 48 3.74 -30.57 -1.06
C THR A 48 3.89 -29.22 -1.76
N GLU A 49 2.79 -28.48 -1.89
CA GLU A 49 2.79 -27.17 -2.50
C GLU A 49 3.73 -26.27 -1.69
N ALA A 50 4.75 -25.71 -2.36
CA ALA A 50 5.72 -24.86 -1.68
C ALA A 50 5.00 -23.62 -1.15
N ALA A 51 5.17 -23.34 0.14
CA ALA A 51 4.50 -22.22 0.81
C ALA A 51 4.72 -20.90 0.03
N PRO A 52 3.66 -20.12 -0.24
CA PRO A 52 3.76 -18.94 -1.08
C PRO A 52 4.71 -17.92 -0.45
N GLN A 53 5.73 -17.52 -1.19
CA GLN A 53 6.76 -16.59 -0.71
C GLN A 53 6.22 -15.16 -0.66
N VAL A 54 6.36 -14.50 0.49
CA VAL A 54 5.92 -13.11 0.72
C VAL A 54 7.11 -12.28 1.20
N ALA A 55 7.50 -11.28 0.42
CA ALA A 55 8.61 -10.39 0.74
C ALA A 55 8.20 -9.33 1.78
N LEU A 56 8.91 -9.27 2.90
CA LEU A 56 8.79 -8.16 3.84
C LEU A 56 9.48 -6.93 3.26
N GLN A 57 8.80 -5.78 3.23
CA GLN A 57 9.27 -4.54 2.59
C GLN A 57 9.31 -3.38 3.60
N PRO A 58 10.45 -3.17 4.29
CA PRO A 58 10.64 -2.06 5.21
C PRO A 58 10.43 -0.69 4.55
N VAL A 59 9.97 0.31 5.32
CA VAL A 59 9.51 1.63 4.82
C VAL A 59 10.42 2.25 3.76
N ALA A 60 11.72 2.35 4.05
CA ALA A 60 12.71 3.01 3.18
C ALA A 60 13.41 2.06 2.19
N ALA A 61 13.23 0.74 2.30
CA ALA A 61 13.89 -0.22 1.43
C ALA A 61 13.17 -0.28 0.08
N GLN A 62 13.88 -0.08 -1.04
CA GLN A 62 13.25 -0.05 -2.36
C GLN A 62 12.62 -1.39 -2.78
N GLY A 63 13.21 -2.52 -2.33
CA GLY A 63 12.81 -3.87 -2.75
C GLY A 63 13.61 -4.37 -3.96
N PRO A 64 13.30 -5.58 -4.46
CA PRO A 64 13.88 -6.10 -5.70
C PRO A 64 13.41 -5.28 -6.91
N ASP A 65 14.31 -5.13 -7.89
CA ASP A 65 14.09 -4.58 -9.23
C ASP A 65 13.20 -3.32 -9.28
N PRO A 66 13.53 -2.24 -8.56
CA PRO A 66 12.68 -1.06 -8.49
C PRO A 66 12.54 -0.36 -9.85
N PHE A 67 11.32 0.10 -10.15
CA PHE A 67 11.06 0.89 -11.36
C PHE A 67 11.90 2.17 -11.38
N THR A 68 12.04 2.86 -10.25
CA THR A 68 12.80 4.11 -10.10
C THR A 68 13.49 4.23 -8.73
N GLY A 69 14.36 5.23 -8.58
CA GLY A 69 14.78 5.71 -7.26
C GLY A 69 13.58 6.23 -6.45
N SER A 70 13.71 6.34 -5.13
CA SER A 70 12.60 6.75 -4.26
C SER A 70 11.98 8.08 -4.69
N VAL A 71 10.65 8.08 -4.80
CA VAL A 71 9.78 9.26 -4.92
C VAL A 71 8.96 9.49 -3.63
N ALA A 72 9.25 8.76 -2.55
CA ALA A 72 8.69 9.07 -1.23
C ALA A 72 9.36 10.34 -0.67
N VAL A 73 8.55 11.26 -0.12
CA VAL A 73 9.00 12.56 0.41
C VAL A 73 8.33 12.90 1.74
N GLY A 74 8.95 13.82 2.49
CA GLY A 74 8.63 14.08 3.89
C GLY A 74 9.37 13.14 4.86
N THR A 75 9.46 13.54 6.13
CA THR A 75 10.05 12.69 7.17
C THR A 75 9.13 11.52 7.48
N THR A 76 9.69 10.29 7.45
CA THR A 76 9.03 9.07 7.92
C THR A 76 8.97 9.07 9.46
N ALA A 77 8.15 9.96 10.02
CA ALA A 77 7.76 9.91 11.42
C ALA A 77 7.18 8.52 11.72
N SER A 78 7.62 7.90 12.82
CA SER A 78 7.21 6.54 13.17
C SER A 78 5.69 6.46 13.24
N ALA A 79 5.08 5.74 12.30
CA ALA A 79 3.63 5.70 12.17
C ALA A 79 3.04 4.99 13.40
N ALA A 80 2.55 5.77 14.36
CA ALA A 80 1.88 5.26 15.55
C ALA A 80 0.76 4.32 15.10
N SER A 81 0.99 3.02 15.31
CA SER A 81 0.28 1.96 14.60
C SER A 81 -1.23 2.06 14.85
N ALA A 82 -2.03 1.97 13.79
CA ALA A 82 -3.47 2.02 13.96
C ALA A 82 -3.93 0.73 14.67
N SER A 83 -4.56 0.87 15.83
CA SER A 83 -5.34 -0.20 16.45
C SER A 83 -6.66 -0.37 15.69
N VAL A 84 -6.57 -0.82 14.42
CA VAL A 84 -7.73 -1.25 13.64
C VAL A 84 -8.42 -2.35 14.44
N GLY A 85 -9.72 -2.15 14.72
CA GLY A 85 -10.35 -2.63 15.95
C GLY A 85 -10.12 -4.11 16.27
N SER A 86 -9.67 -4.38 17.50
CA SER A 86 -9.40 -5.74 18.01
C SER A 86 -10.68 -6.56 18.24
N ALA A 87 -11.29 -7.03 17.15
CA ALA A 87 -11.99 -8.30 17.18
C ALA A 87 -10.98 -9.43 17.43
N SER A 88 -11.36 -10.45 18.20
CA SER A 88 -10.46 -11.52 18.67
C SER A 88 -9.62 -12.13 17.54
N ALA A 89 -8.29 -11.99 17.64
CA ALA A 89 -7.37 -12.28 16.55
C ALA A 89 -7.04 -13.79 16.42
N THR A 90 -7.98 -14.56 15.88
CA THR A 90 -7.72 -15.85 15.22
C THR A 90 -7.52 -15.65 13.70
N GLY A 91 -6.91 -14.54 13.31
CA GLY A 91 -6.88 -14.04 11.92
C GLY A 91 -5.69 -14.55 11.11
N THR A 92 -5.95 -14.92 9.87
CA THR A 92 -4.97 -15.25 8.83
C THR A 92 -4.25 -14.01 8.29
N ASP A 93 -3.10 -14.24 7.63
CA ASP A 93 -2.43 -13.25 6.76
C ASP A 93 -3.43 -12.58 5.80
N GLY A 94 -3.32 -11.26 5.65
CA GLY A 94 -4.13 -10.49 4.70
C GLY A 94 -5.58 -10.33 5.12
N ARG A 95 -5.88 -10.17 6.42
CA ARG A 95 -7.25 -9.89 6.90
C ARG A 95 -7.84 -8.68 6.16
N PRO A 96 -9.05 -8.78 5.56
CA PRO A 96 -9.64 -7.67 4.82
C PRO A 96 -9.97 -6.46 5.72
N VAL A 97 -9.63 -5.27 5.23
CA VAL A 97 -9.97 -3.95 5.79
C VAL A 97 -10.39 -3.06 4.61
N GLN A 98 -11.46 -2.28 4.73
CA GLN A 98 -11.91 -1.46 3.60
C GLN A 98 -11.04 -0.23 3.43
N GLY A 99 -10.76 0.16 2.18
CA GLY A 99 -10.02 1.39 1.86
C GLY A 99 -10.67 2.69 2.36
N SER A 100 -11.90 2.63 2.89
CA SER A 100 -12.63 3.70 3.55
C SER A 100 -12.54 3.71 5.09
N ASP A 101 -11.95 2.69 5.71
CA ASP A 101 -12.02 2.52 7.17
C ASP A 101 -11.24 3.65 7.89
N PRO A 102 -11.88 4.45 8.78
CA PRO A 102 -11.27 5.65 9.36
C PRO A 102 -9.94 5.40 10.08
N GLY A 103 -8.91 6.17 9.72
CA GLY A 103 -7.59 6.07 10.34
C GLY A 103 -6.74 4.87 9.86
N LEU A 104 -7.17 4.10 8.85
CA LEU A 104 -6.32 3.17 8.10
C LEU A 104 -5.07 3.86 7.53
N TYR A 105 -5.26 5.11 7.10
CA TYR A 105 -4.23 5.94 6.48
C TYR A 105 -3.76 7.08 7.39
N GLY A 106 -2.49 7.44 7.22
CA GLY A 106 -1.87 8.64 7.78
C GLY A 106 -1.34 9.55 6.67
N GLY A 107 -0.93 10.76 7.03
CA GLY A 107 -0.44 11.75 6.08
C GLY A 107 -0.32 13.13 6.73
N SER A 108 0.32 14.08 6.04
CA SER A 108 0.36 15.49 6.45
C SER A 108 -0.63 16.30 5.61
N GLN A 109 -1.22 17.34 6.19
CA GLN A 109 -2.02 18.32 5.42
C GLN A 109 -1.13 19.24 4.55
N GLN A 110 0.15 19.36 4.88
CA GLN A 110 1.08 20.34 4.35
C GLN A 110 2.05 19.74 3.32
N VAL A 111 2.36 18.45 3.44
CA VAL A 111 3.34 17.74 2.59
C VAL A 111 2.79 16.39 2.15
N ALA A 112 2.65 16.20 0.84
CA ALA A 112 2.32 14.89 0.25
C ALA A 112 3.42 13.87 0.58
N SER A 113 3.07 12.59 0.73
CA SER A 113 4.05 11.54 1.05
C SER A 113 4.79 11.00 -0.19
N CYS A 114 4.36 11.41 -1.38
CA CYS A 114 4.86 10.94 -2.67
C CYS A 114 4.97 12.08 -3.69
N ASP A 115 6.12 12.17 -4.34
CA ASP A 115 6.40 13.09 -5.44
C ASP A 115 5.85 12.53 -6.76
N VAL A 116 4.55 12.77 -6.99
CA VAL A 116 3.83 12.39 -8.20
C VAL A 116 4.44 13.02 -9.47
N PRO A 117 4.79 14.33 -9.51
CA PRO A 117 5.46 14.94 -10.65
C PRO A 117 6.75 14.21 -11.06
N ARG A 118 7.62 13.88 -10.11
CA ARG A 118 8.88 13.17 -10.37
C ARG A 118 8.69 11.74 -10.88
N LEU A 119 7.65 11.04 -10.43
CA LEU A 119 7.32 9.72 -10.99
C LEU A 119 6.84 9.82 -12.44
N ILE A 120 6.03 10.84 -12.76
CA ILE A 120 5.56 11.12 -14.13
C ILE A 120 6.74 11.49 -15.03
N GLU A 121 7.63 12.37 -14.58
CA GLU A 121 8.86 12.75 -15.29
C GLU A 121 9.74 11.53 -15.57
N PHE A 122 9.98 10.68 -14.56
CA PHE A 122 10.76 9.47 -14.71
C PHE A 122 10.16 8.51 -15.75
N LEU A 123 8.85 8.23 -15.68
CA LEU A 123 8.21 7.30 -16.62
C LEU A 123 8.18 7.87 -18.05
N ASN A 124 7.93 9.17 -18.22
CA ASN A 124 8.04 9.84 -19.53
C ASN A 124 9.46 9.73 -20.12
N ALA A 125 10.50 9.77 -19.28
CA ALA A 125 11.90 9.59 -19.69
C ALA A 125 12.32 8.13 -19.94
N ASN A 126 11.52 7.14 -19.54
CA ASN A 126 11.83 5.70 -19.65
C ASN A 126 10.64 4.94 -20.29
N PRO A 127 10.45 5.00 -21.63
CA PRO A 127 9.25 4.49 -22.30
C PRO A 127 9.03 2.97 -22.19
N ASP A 128 10.11 2.19 -22.02
CA ASP A 128 10.07 0.75 -21.76
C ASP A 128 9.47 0.46 -20.38
N LYS A 129 9.94 1.18 -19.35
CA LYS A 129 9.39 1.14 -18.00
C LYS A 129 7.96 1.66 -17.97
N ALA A 130 7.64 2.78 -18.63
CA ALA A 130 6.28 3.28 -18.76
C ALA A 130 5.33 2.22 -19.33
N LYS A 131 5.73 1.53 -20.40
CA LYS A 131 4.92 0.46 -21.01
C LYS A 131 4.70 -0.71 -20.05
N ALA A 132 5.74 -1.19 -19.37
CA ALA A 132 5.61 -2.26 -18.39
C ALA A 132 4.74 -1.85 -17.18
N TRP A 133 4.88 -0.60 -16.73
CA TRP A 133 4.12 -0.01 -15.63
C TRP A 133 2.62 0.07 -15.96
N ALA A 134 2.28 0.64 -17.12
CA ALA A 134 0.91 0.74 -17.62
C ALA A 134 0.25 -0.63 -17.85
N THR A 135 1.04 -1.64 -18.23
CA THR A 135 0.57 -3.03 -18.39
C THR A 135 0.07 -3.63 -17.07
N VAL A 136 0.67 -3.26 -15.93
CA VAL A 136 0.20 -3.72 -14.60
C VAL A 136 -1.12 -3.04 -14.22
N GLU A 137 -1.22 -1.72 -14.39
CA GLU A 137 -2.43 -0.96 -14.01
C GLU A 137 -3.59 -1.12 -15.00
N GLY A 138 -3.35 -1.74 -16.16
CA GLY A 138 -4.36 -2.00 -17.19
C GLY A 138 -4.72 -0.77 -18.03
N ILE A 139 -3.79 0.17 -18.20
CA ILE A 139 -3.99 1.47 -18.86
C ILE A 139 -3.12 1.63 -20.12
N ASP A 140 -3.42 2.64 -20.93
CA ASP A 140 -2.52 3.08 -22.01
C ASP A 140 -1.30 3.83 -21.42
N PRO A 141 -0.07 3.65 -21.95
CA PRO A 141 1.11 4.39 -21.49
C PRO A 141 0.97 5.92 -21.52
N ALA A 142 0.20 6.49 -22.44
CA ALA A 142 -0.08 7.93 -22.48
C ALA A 142 -0.97 8.40 -21.32
N ALA A 143 -1.79 7.50 -20.74
CA ALA A 143 -2.69 7.80 -19.64
C ALA A 143 -1.99 7.80 -18.25
N ILE A 144 -0.75 7.31 -18.14
CA ILE A 144 0.02 7.24 -16.88
C ILE A 144 0.02 8.59 -16.14
N GLY A 145 0.24 9.69 -16.87
CA GLY A 145 0.35 11.02 -16.28
C GLY A 145 -0.91 11.47 -15.55
N ASP A 146 -2.09 11.26 -16.15
CA ASP A 146 -3.37 11.65 -15.56
C ASP A 146 -3.88 10.61 -14.56
N TYR A 147 -3.59 9.33 -14.79
CA TYR A 147 -3.84 8.26 -13.82
C TYR A 147 -3.11 8.55 -12.50
N LEU A 148 -1.80 8.83 -12.53
CA LEU A 148 -1.01 9.15 -11.35
C LEU A 148 -1.51 10.41 -10.62
N ARG A 149 -1.99 11.43 -11.35
CA ARG A 149 -2.63 12.64 -10.77
C ARG A 149 -3.99 12.36 -10.14
N SER A 150 -4.68 11.29 -10.53
CA SER A 150 -5.95 10.88 -9.93
C SER A 150 -5.78 10.11 -8.61
N LEU A 151 -4.57 9.62 -8.31
CA LEU A 151 -4.31 8.89 -7.07
C LEU A 151 -4.04 9.83 -5.89
N THR A 152 -4.44 9.40 -4.70
CA THR A 152 -4.25 10.17 -3.46
C THR A 152 -2.99 9.71 -2.74
N SER A 153 -2.17 10.63 -2.23
CA SER A 153 -0.91 10.29 -1.53
C SER A 153 -1.13 10.13 -0.02
N VAL A 154 -0.78 8.96 0.52
CA VAL A 154 -0.96 8.61 1.94
C VAL A 154 0.18 7.76 2.49
N VAL A 155 0.20 7.56 3.79
CA VAL A 155 1.07 6.64 4.55
C VAL A 155 0.23 5.50 5.11
N LEU A 156 0.70 4.25 5.00
CA LEU A 156 0.08 3.09 5.63
C LEU A 156 0.25 3.13 7.16
N ARG A 157 -0.83 2.96 7.95
CA ARG A 157 -0.73 2.86 9.42
C ARG A 157 -0.74 1.43 9.99
N VAL A 158 -0.80 0.44 9.10
CA VAL A 158 -0.76 -1.00 9.39
C VAL A 158 0.06 -1.73 8.33
N ASP A 159 0.65 -2.86 8.71
CA ASP A 159 1.44 -3.68 7.79
C ASP A 159 0.49 -4.33 6.75
N THR A 160 0.72 -4.07 5.45
CA THR A 160 -0.29 -4.27 4.40
C THR A 160 0.19 -5.18 3.28
N ARG A 161 -0.61 -6.19 2.92
CA ARG A 161 -0.36 -7.11 1.81
C ARG A 161 -0.70 -6.49 0.47
N VAL A 162 0.20 -6.66 -0.49
CA VAL A 162 0.05 -6.24 -1.89
C VAL A 162 0.68 -7.27 -2.83
N THR A 163 0.28 -7.21 -4.11
CA THR A 163 1.12 -7.70 -5.21
C THR A 163 1.94 -6.51 -5.71
N ASN A 164 3.25 -6.53 -5.49
CA ASN A 164 4.19 -5.51 -5.93
C ASN A 164 4.89 -5.98 -7.21
N HIS A 165 5.33 -5.06 -8.07
CA HIS A 165 5.91 -5.39 -9.37
C HIS A 165 7.29 -4.76 -9.54
N GLY A 166 8.31 -5.59 -9.70
CA GLY A 166 9.63 -5.13 -10.13
C GLY A 166 9.66 -4.86 -11.64
N PHE A 167 10.79 -4.35 -12.15
CA PHE A 167 11.07 -4.23 -13.57
C PHE A 167 12.36 -4.96 -13.91
N ALA A 168 12.24 -6.12 -14.56
CA ALA A 168 13.37 -6.93 -15.01
C ALA A 168 13.15 -7.43 -16.44
N ASN A 169 14.23 -7.53 -17.22
CA ASN A 169 14.20 -8.03 -18.60
C ASN A 169 13.17 -7.34 -19.53
N GLY A 170 12.88 -6.05 -19.30
CA GLY A 170 11.93 -5.27 -20.09
C GLY A 170 10.45 -5.46 -19.74
N VAL A 171 10.13 -6.20 -18.67
CA VAL A 171 8.77 -6.50 -18.23
C VAL A 171 8.56 -6.24 -16.74
N ALA A 172 7.30 -6.08 -16.34
CA ALA A 172 6.92 -6.01 -14.93
C ALA A 172 6.90 -7.42 -14.31
N THR A 173 7.55 -7.61 -13.15
CA THR A 173 7.70 -8.89 -12.47
C THR A 173 6.91 -8.93 -11.14
N PRO A 174 5.76 -9.63 -11.08
CA PRO A 174 4.93 -9.65 -9.87
C PRO A 174 5.55 -10.47 -8.74
N TYR A 175 5.48 -9.95 -7.52
CA TYR A 175 5.79 -10.67 -6.28
C TYR A 175 4.81 -10.30 -5.16
N GLN A 176 4.53 -11.26 -4.26
CA GLN A 176 3.74 -10.98 -3.06
C GLN A 176 4.60 -10.27 -2.01
N ALA A 177 4.04 -9.26 -1.36
CA ALA A 177 4.77 -8.49 -0.34
C ALA A 177 3.88 -8.06 0.84
N VAL A 178 4.52 -7.81 1.99
CA VAL A 178 3.99 -6.96 3.07
C VAL A 178 4.75 -5.64 3.05
N LEU A 179 4.03 -4.53 2.90
CA LEU A 179 4.58 -3.19 3.07
C LEU A 179 4.50 -2.81 4.55
N GLN A 180 5.63 -2.41 5.14
CA GLN A 180 5.69 -1.96 6.53
C GLN A 180 4.82 -0.70 6.75
N SER A 181 4.12 -0.64 7.88
CA SER A 181 3.51 0.58 8.41
C SER A 181 4.51 1.75 8.47
N GLY A 182 4.10 2.91 7.96
CA GLY A 182 4.99 4.03 7.63
C GLY A 182 5.38 4.11 6.14
N SER A 183 5.09 3.10 5.32
CA SER A 183 5.33 3.15 3.87
C SER A 183 4.41 4.18 3.20
N ALA A 184 5.01 5.08 2.42
CA ALA A 184 4.30 6.01 1.56
C ALA A 184 3.79 5.32 0.28
N VAL A 185 2.52 5.53 -0.04
CA VAL A 185 1.82 4.93 -1.19
C VAL A 185 0.92 5.95 -1.89
N LEU A 186 0.58 5.65 -3.14
CA LEU A 186 -0.56 6.26 -3.83
C LEU A 186 -1.73 5.26 -3.81
N ILE A 187 -2.93 5.73 -3.46
CA ILE A 187 -4.18 4.94 -3.42
C ILE A 187 -5.18 5.43 -4.48
N ASP A 188 -5.99 4.53 -5.03
CA ASP A 188 -7.08 4.89 -5.94
C ASP A 188 -8.30 5.49 -5.22
N ALA A 189 -9.29 5.94 -6.00
CA ALA A 189 -10.51 6.57 -5.49
C ALA A 189 -11.40 5.65 -4.63
N ARG A 190 -11.09 4.35 -4.49
CA ARG A 190 -11.75 3.43 -3.53
C ARG A 190 -10.84 3.04 -2.37
N GLY A 191 -9.71 3.74 -2.23
CA GLY A 191 -8.74 3.57 -1.16
C GLY A 191 -7.82 2.36 -1.30
N VAL A 192 -7.64 1.79 -2.50
CA VAL A 192 -6.74 0.64 -2.70
C VAL A 192 -5.33 1.13 -3.08
N PRO A 193 -4.23 0.64 -2.47
CA PRO A 193 -2.86 0.98 -2.87
C PRO A 193 -2.54 0.55 -4.31
N ARG A 194 -2.04 1.50 -5.11
CA ARG A 194 -1.66 1.33 -6.53
C ARG A 194 -0.20 1.67 -6.83
N VAL A 195 0.49 2.43 -5.98
CA VAL A 195 1.93 2.72 -6.17
C VAL A 195 2.67 2.70 -4.84
N ARG A 196 3.87 2.10 -4.80
CA ARG A 196 4.78 2.19 -3.64
C ARG A 196 5.85 3.25 -3.89
N CYS A 197 5.82 4.35 -3.13
CA CYS A 197 6.63 5.53 -3.46
C CYS A 197 8.13 5.35 -3.17
N ALA A 198 8.52 4.38 -2.35
CA ALA A 198 9.93 4.02 -2.14
C ALA A 198 10.65 3.47 -3.40
N CYS A 199 9.91 3.04 -4.43
CA CYS A 199 10.45 2.45 -5.66
C CYS A 199 9.69 2.85 -6.95
N GLY A 200 8.54 3.53 -6.83
CA GLY A 200 7.66 3.88 -7.94
C GLY A 200 6.94 2.69 -8.59
N ASN A 201 7.07 1.50 -8.01
CA ASN A 201 6.47 0.27 -8.51
C ASN A 201 4.94 0.34 -8.50
N PRO A 202 4.26 -0.17 -9.56
CA PRO A 202 2.81 -0.32 -9.59
C PRO A 202 2.38 -1.49 -8.69
N LEU A 203 1.19 -1.39 -8.11
CA LEU A 203 0.66 -2.32 -7.10
C LEU A 203 -0.73 -2.81 -7.48
N LEU A 204 -0.94 -4.11 -7.32
CA LEU A 204 -2.25 -4.74 -7.39
C LEU A 204 -2.64 -5.31 -6.02
N PRO A 205 -3.93 -5.60 -5.78
CA PRO A 205 -4.36 -6.35 -4.60
C PRO A 205 -3.54 -7.65 -4.42
N PRO A 206 -3.33 -8.10 -3.17
CA PRO A 206 -2.57 -9.32 -2.90
C PRO A 206 -3.28 -10.57 -3.41
N VAL A 207 -2.49 -11.55 -3.82
CA VAL A 207 -2.99 -12.92 -4.04
C VAL A 207 -2.84 -13.68 -2.72
N LEU A 208 -3.97 -13.94 -2.08
CA LEU A 208 -4.05 -14.72 -0.85
C LEU A 208 -4.22 -16.21 -1.16
N SER A 209 -3.65 -17.07 -0.32
CA SER A 209 -3.77 -18.53 -0.40
C SER A 209 -4.34 -19.10 0.91
N ALA A 210 -4.89 -20.32 0.84
CA ALA A 210 -5.24 -21.08 2.03
C ALA A 210 -4.00 -21.66 2.74
N THR A 211 -2.89 -21.84 2.01
CA THR A 211 -1.60 -22.27 2.55
C THR A 211 -0.91 -21.07 3.22
N PRO A 212 -0.47 -21.16 4.50
CA PRO A 212 0.27 -20.10 5.16
C PRO A 212 1.52 -19.69 4.37
N PRO A 213 1.80 -18.39 4.22
CA PRO A 213 2.95 -17.92 3.46
C PRO A 213 4.27 -18.19 4.19
N ALA A 214 5.34 -18.31 3.41
CA ALA A 214 6.71 -18.20 3.91
C ALA A 214 7.18 -16.75 3.75
N TYR A 215 7.49 -16.07 4.85
CA TYR A 215 8.01 -14.71 4.81
C TYR A 215 9.51 -14.68 4.50
N SER A 216 9.93 -13.72 3.68
CA SER A 216 11.32 -13.51 3.26
C SER A 216 11.78 -12.08 3.51
N GLY A 217 13.09 -11.90 3.75
CA GLY A 217 13.66 -10.65 4.27
C GLY A 217 13.65 -10.59 5.80
N THR A 218 14.08 -9.46 6.36
CA THR A 218 14.18 -9.26 7.82
C THR A 218 12.90 -8.64 8.37
N PRO A 219 12.21 -9.27 9.34
CA PRO A 219 11.08 -8.66 10.04
C PRO A 219 11.51 -7.42 10.84
N TRP A 220 10.70 -6.37 10.82
CA TRP A 220 10.88 -5.20 11.69
C TRP A 220 10.41 -5.48 13.12
N PRO A 221 10.94 -4.75 14.13
CA PRO A 221 10.38 -4.76 15.48
C PRO A 221 8.88 -4.46 15.44
N GLY A 222 8.08 -5.37 16.02
CA GLY A 222 6.62 -5.25 16.04
C GLY A 222 5.88 -5.91 14.88
N PHE A 223 6.57 -6.45 13.85
CA PHE A 223 5.93 -7.27 12.82
C PHE A 223 5.17 -8.45 13.45
N LYS A 224 3.92 -8.65 13.00
CA LYS A 224 3.00 -9.69 13.49
C LYS A 224 2.09 -10.12 12.36
N GLU A 225 2.23 -11.36 11.90
CA GLU A 225 1.50 -11.92 10.75
C GLU A 225 -0.02 -11.79 10.90
N GLN A 226 -0.54 -11.99 12.11
CA GLN A 226 -1.97 -11.86 12.45
C GLN A 226 -2.49 -10.41 12.48
N ASN A 227 -1.60 -9.42 12.40
CA ASN A 227 -1.94 -7.99 12.28
C ASN A 227 -1.87 -7.51 10.82
N VAL A 228 -1.42 -8.36 9.89
CA VAL A 228 -1.24 -7.99 8.48
C VAL A 228 -2.59 -7.94 7.76
N VAL A 229 -2.85 -6.82 7.09
CA VAL A 229 -4.15 -6.57 6.43
C VAL A 229 -4.05 -6.64 4.91
N ALA A 230 -5.16 -6.96 4.23
CA ALA A 230 -5.35 -6.70 2.81
C ALA A 230 -6.41 -5.61 2.63
N VAL A 231 -6.13 -4.59 1.82
CA VAL A 231 -7.10 -3.51 1.60
C VAL A 231 -8.10 -3.93 0.52
N SER A 232 -9.37 -4.03 0.90
CA SER A 232 -10.48 -4.21 -0.04
C SER A 232 -10.99 -2.84 -0.56
N PRO A 233 -11.48 -2.75 -1.81
CA PRO A 233 -12.03 -1.50 -2.32
C PRO A 233 -13.26 -1.07 -1.52
N ALA A 234 -13.38 0.23 -1.24
CA ALA A 234 -14.63 0.80 -0.75
C ALA A 234 -15.80 0.54 -1.74
N PRO A 235 -17.05 0.39 -1.26
CA PRO A 235 -18.21 0.10 -2.12
C PRO A 235 -18.50 1.13 -3.22
N SER A 236 -18.03 2.37 -3.05
CA SER A 236 -18.17 3.47 -3.99
C SER A 236 -16.92 4.36 -3.97
N PRO A 237 -16.69 5.21 -5.00
CA PRO A 237 -15.63 6.19 -4.98
C PRO A 237 -15.77 7.18 -3.82
N LEU A 238 -14.67 7.40 -3.12
CA LEU A 238 -14.56 8.24 -1.94
C LEU A 238 -14.32 9.69 -2.35
N LYS A 239 -14.94 10.62 -1.61
CA LYS A 239 -14.67 12.07 -1.69
C LYS A 239 -13.65 12.51 -0.65
N ASP A 240 -13.71 11.88 0.51
CA ASP A 240 -12.89 12.17 1.69
C ASP A 240 -12.40 10.87 2.31
N LEU A 241 -11.23 10.94 2.92
CA LEU A 241 -10.65 9.93 3.80
C LEU A 241 -10.42 10.55 5.18
N VAL A 242 -10.72 9.80 6.24
CA VAL A 242 -10.31 10.17 7.60
C VAL A 242 -8.87 9.72 7.80
N VAL A 243 -7.93 10.65 7.64
CA VAL A 243 -6.48 10.44 7.70
C VAL A 243 -5.95 10.93 9.05
N VAL A 244 -4.95 10.24 9.61
CA VAL A 244 -4.30 10.65 10.88
C VAL A 244 -2.96 11.32 10.61
N ASP A 245 -2.77 12.52 11.14
CA ASP A 245 -1.50 13.24 11.10
C ASP A 245 -0.47 12.55 12.04
N PRO A 246 0.69 12.12 11.52
CA PRO A 246 1.65 11.33 12.30
C PRO A 246 2.46 12.15 13.31
N SER A 247 2.37 13.49 13.27
CA SER A 247 3.11 14.38 14.19
C SER A 247 2.29 14.79 15.40
N SER A 248 0.96 14.89 15.24
CA SER A 248 -0.01 15.34 16.24
C SER A 248 -0.98 14.25 16.72
N GLY A 249 -1.04 13.12 16.00
CA GLY A 249 -1.98 12.02 16.25
C GLY A 249 -3.45 12.37 15.96
N GLN A 250 -3.73 13.59 15.47
CA GLN A 250 -5.10 14.04 15.20
C GLN A 250 -5.61 13.51 13.86
N SER A 251 -6.90 13.20 13.79
CA SER A 251 -7.56 12.85 12.53
C SER A 251 -8.08 14.10 11.80
N TYR A 252 -8.08 14.06 10.48
CA TYR A 252 -8.62 15.10 9.61
C TYR A 252 -9.26 14.51 8.35
N SER A 253 -10.11 15.30 7.69
CA SER A 253 -10.69 14.94 6.38
C SER A 253 -9.70 15.30 5.27
N HIS A 254 -9.25 14.31 4.51
CA HIS A 254 -8.38 14.50 3.35
C HIS A 254 -9.18 14.24 2.07
N GLN A 255 -9.28 15.26 1.21
CA GLN A 255 -9.96 15.15 -0.08
C GLN A 255 -9.24 14.12 -0.97
N VAL A 256 -10.01 13.23 -1.57
CA VAL A 256 -9.51 12.20 -2.49
C VAL A 256 -9.27 12.81 -3.86
N SER A 257 -8.08 12.57 -4.41
CA SER A 257 -7.70 13.05 -5.75
C SER A 257 -8.62 12.47 -6.82
N GLY A 258 -8.85 13.22 -7.90
CA GLY A 258 -9.75 12.83 -8.98
C GLY A 258 -11.26 12.83 -8.65
N SER A 259 -11.66 13.04 -7.39
CA SER A 259 -13.08 13.17 -7.04
C SER A 259 -13.69 14.46 -7.63
N PRO A 260 -14.93 14.44 -8.17
CA PRO A 260 -15.55 15.62 -8.76
C PRO A 260 -15.81 16.68 -7.69
N SER A 261 -15.03 17.75 -7.73
CA SER A 261 -15.02 18.79 -6.70
C SER A 261 -16.35 19.54 -6.66
N VAL A 262 -17.09 19.41 -5.57
CA VAL A 262 -18.05 20.45 -5.18
C VAL A 262 -17.21 21.65 -4.75
N PRO A 263 -17.39 22.85 -5.34
CA PRO A 263 -16.61 24.02 -4.93
C PRO A 263 -16.86 24.30 -3.44
N PRO A 264 -15.81 24.68 -2.67
CA PRO A 264 -15.97 24.95 -1.25
C PRO A 264 -17.02 26.06 -1.06
N SER A 265 -18.08 25.75 -0.32
CA SER A 265 -19.13 26.72 -0.01
C SER A 265 -18.50 27.86 0.78
N GLY A 266 -18.29 29.00 0.12
CA GLY A 266 -17.41 30.04 0.62
C GLY A 266 -17.94 30.65 1.91
N SER A 267 -17.33 30.27 3.03
CA SER A 267 -17.52 30.91 4.34
C SER A 267 -17.07 32.38 4.25
N ARG A 268 -18.00 33.25 3.84
CA ARG A 268 -17.82 34.70 3.78
C ARG A 268 -17.69 35.25 5.20
N SER A 269 -16.49 35.16 5.77
CA SER A 269 -16.08 35.95 6.92
C SER A 269 -15.97 37.42 6.50
N GLY A 270 -17.14 38.06 6.36
CA GLY A 270 -17.27 39.45 5.93
C GLY A 270 -16.81 40.39 7.03
N SER A 271 -15.50 40.67 7.07
CA SER A 271 -14.94 41.71 7.93
C SER A 271 -15.54 43.06 7.53
N ALA A 272 -16.38 43.63 8.39
CA ALA A 272 -17.04 44.91 8.13
C ALA A 272 -16.04 46.07 8.28
N PRO A 273 -15.92 46.98 7.29
CA PRO A 273 -15.20 48.24 7.47
C PRO A 273 -16.07 49.25 8.25
N ALA A 274 -15.48 49.98 9.20
CA ALA A 274 -16.17 50.98 10.00
C ALA A 274 -15.61 52.39 9.73
N SER A 275 -16.45 53.27 9.12
CA SER A 275 -16.37 54.75 9.00
C SER A 275 -17.40 55.17 7.93
N GLY A 276 -18.16 56.26 8.00
CA GLY A 276 -18.31 57.32 9.01
C GLY A 276 -19.70 58.01 8.87
N PRO A 277 -19.99 59.13 9.58
CA PRO A 277 -21.37 59.57 9.84
C PRO A 277 -21.89 60.76 9.02
N ALA A 278 -23.21 60.85 8.81
CA ALA A 278 -23.94 62.12 8.60
C ALA A 278 -25.47 62.02 8.89
N SER A 279 -26.00 63.12 9.45
CA SER A 279 -27.38 63.45 9.87
C SER A 279 -28.54 63.21 8.87
N GLY A 280 -29.79 63.04 9.36
CA GLY A 280 -30.99 63.10 8.50
C GLY A 280 -32.36 62.70 9.10
N SER A 281 -32.97 63.54 9.95
CA SER A 281 -34.43 63.70 10.20
C SER A 281 -35.37 62.49 10.51
N ALA A 282 -36.02 62.55 11.68
CA ALA A 282 -37.35 61.97 11.97
C ALA A 282 -38.47 63.02 11.61
N PRO A 283 -39.81 62.88 11.88
CA PRO A 283 -40.46 62.20 13.02
C PRO A 283 -41.80 61.45 12.77
N GLY A 284 -42.35 60.85 13.85
CA GLY A 284 -43.75 60.40 13.99
C GLY A 284 -43.93 58.88 14.01
N SER A 285 -44.70 58.25 14.91
CA SER A 285 -45.43 58.73 16.11
C SER A 285 -45.57 57.58 17.14
N ALA A 286 -45.96 57.89 18.38
CA ALA A 286 -46.09 56.95 19.51
C ALA A 286 -47.49 57.11 20.20
N PRO A 287 -47.81 56.55 21.40
CA PRO A 287 -47.47 55.25 22.02
C PRO A 287 -48.71 54.51 22.65
N ALA A 288 -48.52 53.30 23.19
CA ALA A 288 -49.25 52.69 24.33
C ALA A 288 -48.39 51.56 24.94
N SER A 289 -48.02 51.54 26.23
CA SER A 289 -48.79 51.12 27.43
C SER A 289 -49.15 49.60 27.40
N GLY A 290 -48.90 48.77 28.43
CA GLY A 290 -48.44 48.94 29.82
C GLY A 290 -48.02 47.60 30.49
N PRO A 291 -47.76 47.52 31.82
CA PRO A 291 -46.69 46.65 32.35
C PRO A 291 -47.03 45.62 33.48
N ALA A 292 -46.01 44.78 33.81
CA ALA A 292 -45.71 44.10 35.10
C ALA A 292 -46.64 42.94 35.57
N SER A 293 -46.17 41.86 36.24
CA SER A 293 -45.48 41.86 37.55
C SER A 293 -45.03 40.44 38.04
N GLY A 294 -43.90 40.38 38.77
CA GLY A 294 -43.81 39.69 40.09
C GLY A 294 -43.63 38.14 40.21
N PRO A 295 -42.93 37.63 41.26
CA PRO A 295 -42.73 36.19 41.50
C PRO A 295 -43.18 35.65 42.90
N ALA A 296 -43.21 34.31 43.04
CA ALA A 296 -43.17 33.54 44.31
C ALA A 296 -42.55 32.13 44.00
N SER A 297 -41.70 31.45 44.79
CA SER A 297 -41.45 31.29 46.25
C SER A 297 -42.12 30.04 46.87
N GLY A 298 -41.34 29.03 47.26
CA GLY A 298 -41.81 27.83 47.98
C GLY A 298 -40.79 26.65 48.05
N PRO A 299 -40.39 26.13 49.24
CA PRO A 299 -39.32 25.12 49.34
C PRO A 299 -39.64 23.83 50.14
N GLY A 300 -38.71 22.86 50.09
CA GLY A 300 -38.47 21.83 51.11
C GLY A 300 -37.62 20.66 50.60
N SER A 301 -36.94 19.82 51.39
CA SER A 301 -36.34 19.89 52.74
C SER A 301 -35.98 18.46 53.19
N ALA A 302 -34.68 18.16 53.39
CA ALA A 302 -34.12 17.01 54.18
C ALA A 302 -34.45 15.57 53.70
N SER A 303 -33.74 14.47 54.04
CA SER A 303 -32.49 14.14 54.79
C SER A 303 -32.02 12.74 54.29
N LYS A 304 -30.83 12.16 54.49
CA LYS A 304 -29.59 12.37 55.30
C LYS A 304 -28.38 11.93 54.41
N GLY A 305 -27.11 11.69 54.80
CA GLY A 305 -26.40 11.49 56.08
C GLY A 305 -25.99 10.00 56.28
N GLY A 306 -24.71 9.59 56.40
CA GLY A 306 -23.49 10.41 56.49
C GLY A 306 -22.15 9.61 56.50
N SER A 307 -21.13 10.20 57.17
CA SER A 307 -19.71 9.85 57.35
C SER A 307 -19.34 8.35 57.47
N SER A 308 -18.10 7.89 57.19
CA SER A 308 -16.82 8.45 57.69
C SER A 308 -15.55 8.00 56.94
N ALA A 309 -14.48 8.78 57.11
CA ALA A 309 -13.05 8.40 56.93
C ALA A 309 -12.39 8.32 58.34
N PRO A 310 -11.04 8.20 58.55
CA PRO A 310 -9.93 7.99 57.60
C PRO A 310 -8.93 6.89 58.06
N SER A 311 -7.79 6.73 57.36
CA SER A 311 -6.44 6.62 57.96
C SER A 311 -5.33 6.57 56.90
N ALA A 312 -4.08 6.82 57.30
CA ALA A 312 -2.92 6.99 56.41
C ALA A 312 -1.97 5.78 56.39
N GLY A 313 -1.06 5.74 55.41
CA GLY A 313 0.05 4.81 55.34
C GLY A 313 1.24 5.40 54.59
N THR A 314 2.28 5.83 55.32
CA THR A 314 3.58 6.24 54.77
C THR A 314 4.60 5.13 55.05
N SER A 315 5.34 4.71 54.03
CA SER A 315 6.54 3.88 54.18
C SER A 315 7.60 4.33 53.17
N SER A 316 8.72 4.86 53.68
CA SER A 316 9.96 4.97 52.90
C SER A 316 10.75 3.66 53.04
N GLY A 317 11.48 3.26 52.00
CA GLY A 317 12.33 2.08 52.03
C GLY A 317 13.35 2.11 50.92
N ALA A 318 14.62 2.28 51.27
CA ALA A 318 15.75 2.28 50.35
C ALA A 318 16.84 1.33 50.86
N LEU A 319 17.80 1.05 49.96
CA LEU A 319 19.18 0.59 50.16
C LEU A 319 19.52 -0.75 49.51
N LEU A 320 20.78 -0.82 49.06
CA LEU A 320 21.53 -1.95 48.53
C LEU A 320 21.02 -2.51 47.17
N GLY A 321 21.88 -2.83 46.19
CA GLY A 321 23.31 -2.56 46.05
C GLY A 321 24.11 -3.77 45.59
N SER A 322 24.73 -3.67 44.42
CA SER A 322 26.01 -4.31 44.06
C SER A 322 26.48 -3.78 42.71
N GLY A 323 27.78 -3.50 42.59
CA GLY A 323 28.44 -3.30 41.31
C GLY A 323 29.49 -4.40 41.12
N SER A 324 29.63 -4.88 39.89
CA SER A 324 30.71 -5.78 39.47
C SER A 324 31.51 -5.14 38.34
N LYS A 325 32.81 -5.44 38.29
CA LYS A 325 33.81 -4.80 37.43
C LYS A 325 34.75 -5.87 36.87
N SER A 326 35.39 -5.57 35.73
CA SER A 326 36.33 -6.45 35.01
C SER A 326 35.65 -7.64 34.31
N ALA A 327 36.22 -8.24 33.27
CA ALA A 327 37.46 -7.95 32.51
C ALA A 327 37.11 -7.96 30.99
N ASP A 328 37.85 -7.41 30.03
CA ASP A 328 39.31 -7.32 29.80
C ASP A 328 40.05 -8.67 29.70
N THR A 329 40.02 -9.25 28.51
CA THR A 329 41.14 -10.04 27.95
C THR A 329 41.03 -10.04 26.43
N GLY A 330 41.95 -9.36 25.74
CA GLY A 330 42.35 -9.75 24.39
C GLY A 330 43.44 -10.81 24.44
N PRO A 331 43.76 -11.44 23.30
CA PRO A 331 45.18 -11.54 22.94
C PRO A 331 45.46 -10.97 21.55
N SER A 332 46.74 -10.69 21.29
CA SER A 332 47.27 -10.26 19.99
C SER A 332 48.40 -11.19 19.57
N GLY A 333 48.67 -11.24 18.26
CA GLY A 333 49.76 -12.02 17.66
C GLY A 333 49.34 -13.40 17.13
N GLU A 334 50.05 -13.99 16.15
CA GLU A 334 51.13 -13.43 15.32
C GLU A 334 51.40 -14.34 14.09
N ALA A 335 51.67 -13.74 12.92
CA ALA A 335 52.32 -14.33 11.72
C ALA A 335 51.72 -15.64 11.09
N ASP A 336 52.11 -16.14 9.92
CA ASP A 336 53.08 -15.67 8.90
C ASP A 336 52.70 -16.12 7.46
N ALA A 337 53.41 -15.58 6.47
CA ALA A 337 53.79 -16.12 5.16
C ALA A 337 52.76 -16.83 4.23
N SER A 338 52.62 -16.26 3.02
CA SER A 338 52.34 -17.01 1.77
C SER A 338 53.57 -17.84 1.33
N PRO A 339 53.42 -18.79 0.39
CA PRO A 339 53.46 -18.39 -1.03
C PRO A 339 52.17 -18.68 -1.81
#